data_AF-A0A8J6KMU4-F1
#
_entry.id   AF-A0A8J6KMU4-F1
#
_cell.length_a   1.000
_cell.length_b   1.000
_cell.length_c   1.000
_cell.angle_alpha   90.00
_cell.angle_beta   90.00
_cell.angle_gamma   90.00
#
_symmetry.space_group_name_H-M   'P 1'
#
loop_
_entity.id
_entity.type
_entity.pdbx_description
1 polymer ?
#
loop_
_entity_poly.entity_id
_entity_poly.type
_entity_poly.pdbx_seq_one_letter_code
_entity_poly.pdbx_strand_id
1 'polypeptide(L)'
;MTGREFFSRFPELYPFLLKQLETVANTVDSETGEPDRHPSMFLLLLVLERLYPSPMDGTSSALSLAPFVPFIIRCGCSPIYHSREMAARALVPFITIDQIPNTVRALLNSLPNSTNRCFRQNHIHGTLLQVFHLLQAYVTDSRHRTNADFQQELSDVIVCTKAKLWLATRKFKASLGYMTPYQSIIIIIIIIIIIIIIIIITT
;
A
#
# COMPACT_ATOMS: atom_id res chain seq x y z
N MET A 1 -8.69 18.15 1.14
CA MET A 1 -9.93 17.92 1.91
C MET A 1 -9.84 16.52 2.50
N THR A 2 -10.28 16.29 3.74
CA THR A 2 -10.26 14.94 4.32
C THR A 2 -11.36 14.08 3.69
N GLY A 3 -11.27 12.75 3.83
CA GLY A 3 -12.32 11.86 3.33
C GLY A 3 -13.68 12.16 3.97
N ARG A 4 -13.69 12.39 5.28
CA ARG A 4 -14.89 12.81 6.01
C ARG A 4 -15.50 14.11 5.47
N GLU A 5 -14.70 15.14 5.22
CA GLU A 5 -15.18 16.41 4.66
C GLU A 5 -15.75 16.22 3.25
N PHE A 6 -15.06 15.45 2.41
CA PHE A 6 -15.46 15.19 1.04
C PHE A 6 -16.82 14.48 0.99
N PHE A 7 -16.97 13.38 1.72
CA PHE A 7 -18.21 12.59 1.70
C PHE A 7 -19.35 13.23 2.50
N SER A 8 -19.05 14.11 3.47
CA SER A 8 -20.09 14.93 4.10
C SER A 8 -20.67 15.96 3.13
N ARG A 9 -19.84 16.54 2.25
CA ARG A 9 -20.28 17.50 1.22
C ARG A 9 -20.94 16.82 0.02
N PHE A 10 -20.53 15.60 -0.30
CA PHE A 10 -20.99 14.84 -1.47
C PHE A 10 -21.35 13.39 -1.06
N PRO A 11 -22.44 13.17 -0.31
CA PRO A 11 -22.75 11.86 0.28
C PRO A 11 -23.03 10.76 -0.75
N GLU A 12 -23.61 11.11 -1.89
CA GLU A 12 -23.88 10.15 -2.98
C GLU A 12 -22.60 9.58 -3.61
N LEU A 13 -21.47 10.29 -3.50
CA LEU A 13 -20.19 9.83 -4.04
C LEU A 13 -19.60 8.67 -3.23
N TYR A 14 -19.96 8.52 -1.94
CA TYR A 14 -19.42 7.42 -1.13
C TYR A 14 -19.80 6.04 -1.70
N PRO A 15 -21.10 5.66 -1.79
CA PRO A 15 -21.48 4.37 -2.32
C PRO A 15 -21.14 4.22 -3.81
N PHE A 16 -21.18 5.33 -4.57
CA PHE A 16 -20.79 5.32 -5.98
C PHE A 16 -19.32 4.97 -6.17
N LEU A 17 -18.41 5.70 -5.53
CA LEU A 17 -16.96 5.47 -5.67
C LEU A 17 -16.56 4.11 -5.12
N LEU A 18 -17.17 3.68 -4.00
CA LEU A 18 -16.90 2.37 -3.42
C LEU A 18 -17.26 1.23 -4.40
N LYS A 19 -18.46 1.29 -5.01
CA LYS A 19 -18.91 0.29 -5.98
C LYS A 19 -18.06 0.28 -7.25
N GLN A 20 -17.67 1.45 -7.74
CA GLN A 20 -16.79 1.56 -8.90
C GLN A 20 -15.40 0.98 -8.62
N LEU A 21 -14.85 1.29 -7.44
CA LEU A 21 -13.55 0.77 -7.02
C LEU A 21 -13.57 -0.75 -6.83
N GLU A 22 -14.62 -1.30 -6.22
CA GLU A 22 -14.84 -2.74 -6.10
C GLU A 22 -14.86 -3.42 -7.48
N THR A 23 -15.65 -2.89 -8.41
CA THR A 23 -15.79 -3.41 -9.77
C THR A 23 -14.43 -3.49 -10.46
N VAL A 24 -13.68 -2.40 -10.40
CA VAL A 24 -12.33 -2.32 -10.97
C VAL A 24 -11.36 -3.28 -10.27
N ALA A 25 -11.29 -3.26 -8.95
CA ALA A 25 -10.36 -4.10 -8.18
C ALA A 25 -10.58 -5.59 -8.45
N ASN A 26 -11.83 -6.01 -8.72
CA ASN A 26 -12.15 -7.39 -9.07
C ASN A 26 -11.57 -7.85 -10.43
N THR A 27 -11.28 -6.92 -11.34
CA THR A 27 -10.71 -7.23 -12.67
C THR A 27 -9.19 -7.29 -12.69
N VAL A 28 -8.52 -6.58 -11.76
CA VAL A 28 -7.05 -6.39 -11.70
C VAL A 28 -6.26 -7.69 -11.56
N ASP A 29 -6.83 -8.72 -10.95
CA ASP A 29 -6.18 -10.02 -10.70
C ASP A 29 -6.75 -11.16 -11.56
N SER A 30 -7.45 -10.83 -12.66
CA SER A 30 -7.96 -11.85 -13.58
C SER A 30 -6.82 -12.52 -14.35
N GLU A 31 -6.77 -13.85 -14.31
CA GLU A 31 -5.71 -14.67 -14.93
C GLU A 31 -5.67 -14.53 -16.46
N THR A 32 -6.73 -14.00 -17.06
CA THR A 32 -6.91 -13.83 -18.50
C THR A 32 -6.04 -12.74 -19.12
N GLY A 33 -5.33 -11.93 -18.32
CA GLY A 33 -4.34 -10.98 -18.83
C GLY A 33 -4.90 -9.96 -19.83
N GLU A 34 -6.22 -9.76 -19.86
CA GLU A 34 -6.81 -8.72 -20.70
C GLU A 34 -6.25 -7.37 -20.23
N PRO A 35 -5.76 -6.53 -21.17
CA PRO A 35 -5.25 -5.22 -20.81
C PRO A 35 -6.38 -4.44 -20.13
N ASP A 36 -6.09 -4.03 -18.90
CA ASP A 36 -6.96 -3.28 -18.00
C ASP A 36 -7.70 -2.17 -18.78
N ARG A 37 -8.96 -2.42 -19.17
CA ARG A 37 -9.77 -1.52 -20.02
C ARG A 37 -10.40 -0.38 -19.23
N HIS A 38 -9.89 -0.09 -18.03
CA HIS A 38 -10.53 0.83 -17.09
C HIS A 38 -9.71 2.11 -16.89
N PRO A 39 -9.80 3.10 -17.81
CA PRO A 39 -9.46 4.50 -17.51
C PRO A 39 -10.11 4.99 -16.21
N SER A 40 -11.25 4.40 -15.85
CA SER A 40 -11.95 4.64 -14.59
C SER A 40 -11.09 4.31 -13.36
N MET A 41 -10.25 3.26 -13.35
CA MET A 41 -9.39 2.96 -12.19
C MET A 41 -8.48 4.12 -11.86
N PHE A 42 -7.75 4.60 -12.87
CA PHE A 42 -6.79 5.68 -12.71
C PHE A 42 -7.47 6.97 -12.25
N LEU A 43 -8.62 7.30 -12.83
CA LEU A 43 -9.41 8.46 -12.41
C LEU A 43 -9.95 8.34 -10.98
N LEU A 44 -10.40 7.14 -10.59
CA LEU A 44 -10.83 6.88 -9.21
C LEU A 44 -9.67 7.07 -8.24
N LEU A 45 -8.52 6.44 -8.51
CA LEU A 45 -7.35 6.55 -7.64
C LEU A 45 -6.79 7.98 -7.60
N LEU A 46 -6.87 8.76 -8.70
CA LEU A 46 -6.52 10.19 -8.71
C LEU A 46 -7.38 11.01 -7.73
N VAL A 47 -8.68 10.73 -7.69
CA VAL A 47 -9.59 11.40 -6.77
C VAL A 47 -9.27 11.01 -5.32
N LEU A 48 -9.07 9.71 -5.06
CA LEU A 48 -8.81 9.19 -3.71
C LEU A 48 -7.44 9.61 -3.17
N GLU A 49 -6.41 9.71 -4.03
CA GLU A 49 -5.07 10.20 -3.67
C GLU A 49 -5.07 11.65 -3.21
N ARG A 50 -6.01 12.47 -3.67
CA ARG A 50 -6.12 13.89 -3.30
C ARG A 50 -6.75 14.11 -1.93
N LEU A 51 -7.19 13.05 -1.25
CA LEU A 51 -7.68 13.13 0.12
C LEU A 51 -6.52 13.30 1.10
N TYR A 52 -6.76 14.05 2.17
CA TYR A 52 -5.78 14.19 3.25
C TYR A 52 -6.07 13.22 4.39
N PRO A 53 -5.04 12.64 5.03
CA PRO A 53 -5.21 11.82 6.22
C PRO A 53 -5.87 12.64 7.34
N SER A 54 -6.76 12.01 8.11
CA SER A 54 -7.48 12.64 9.21
C SER A 54 -7.52 11.69 10.41
N PRO A 55 -7.04 12.10 11.61
CA PRO A 55 -7.07 11.29 12.82
C PRO A 55 -8.48 10.89 13.26
N MET A 56 -9.51 11.60 12.78
CA MET A 56 -10.91 11.40 13.17
C MET A 56 -11.67 10.42 12.28
N ASP A 57 -11.08 9.96 11.16
CA ASP A 57 -11.78 9.15 10.14
C ASP A 57 -11.84 7.64 10.49
N GLY A 58 -11.25 7.24 11.62
CA GLY A 58 -11.19 5.84 12.11
C GLY A 58 -12.28 5.44 13.12
N THR A 59 -13.18 6.34 13.51
CA THR A 59 -14.23 6.05 14.51
C THR A 59 -15.57 5.75 13.84
N SER A 60 -16.25 4.70 14.32
CA SER A 60 -17.53 4.14 13.85
C SER A 60 -18.57 5.17 13.37
N SER A 61 -18.40 5.64 12.14
CA SER A 61 -19.25 6.64 11.50
C SER A 61 -19.71 6.11 10.15
N ALA A 62 -20.85 6.59 9.69
CA ALA A 62 -21.41 6.23 8.37
C ALA A 62 -20.48 6.56 7.20
N LEU A 63 -19.41 7.33 7.43
CA LEU A 63 -18.43 7.77 6.44
C LEU A 63 -17.03 7.17 6.67
N SER A 64 -16.94 6.02 7.36
CA SER A 64 -15.67 5.31 7.55
C SER A 64 -14.99 5.04 6.20
N LEU A 65 -13.69 5.28 6.10
CA LEU A 65 -12.90 5.00 4.89
C LEU A 65 -12.46 3.53 4.78
N ALA A 66 -12.59 2.75 5.86
CA ALA A 66 -12.15 1.36 5.93
C ALA A 66 -12.67 0.46 4.78
N PRO A 67 -13.92 0.59 4.29
CA PRO A 67 -14.41 -0.25 3.19
C PRO A 67 -13.65 -0.08 1.88
N PHE A 68 -12.98 1.05 1.64
CA PHE A 68 -12.21 1.28 0.41
C PHE A 68 -10.85 0.55 0.44
N VAL A 69 -10.25 0.40 1.62
CA VAL A 69 -8.90 -0.13 1.84
C VAL A 69 -8.61 -1.43 1.08
N PRO A 70 -9.41 -2.51 1.20
CA PRO A 70 -9.10 -3.78 0.52
C PRO A 70 -9.07 -3.63 -1.01
N PHE A 71 -9.92 -2.76 -1.56
CA PHE A 71 -9.97 -2.53 -3.00
C PHE A 71 -8.79 -1.69 -3.50
N ILE A 72 -8.37 -0.68 -2.73
CA ILE A 72 -7.14 0.09 -3.03
C ILE A 72 -5.91 -0.84 -2.96
N ILE A 73 -5.83 -1.70 -1.94
CA ILE A 73 -4.75 -2.69 -1.81
C ILE A 73 -4.66 -3.55 -3.07
N ARG A 74 -5.80 -4.10 -3.51
CA ARG A 74 -5.88 -4.95 -4.70
C ARG A 74 -5.52 -4.21 -5.99
N CYS A 75 -5.85 -2.92 -6.14
CA CYS A 75 -5.41 -2.10 -7.28
C CYS A 75 -3.88 -2.02 -7.39
N GLY A 76 -3.14 -2.20 -6.29
CA GLY A 76 -1.69 -2.33 -6.28
C GLY A 76 -1.16 -3.52 -7.11
N CYS A 77 -2.01 -4.50 -7.45
CA CYS A 77 -1.63 -5.65 -8.26
C CYS A 77 -1.68 -5.39 -9.78
N SER A 78 -2.11 -4.19 -10.22
CA SER A 78 -2.30 -3.86 -11.65
C SER A 78 -1.07 -4.15 -12.50
N PRO A 79 -1.24 -4.64 -13.75
CA PRO A 79 -0.13 -4.78 -14.69
C PRO A 79 0.48 -3.43 -15.07
N ILE A 80 -0.28 -2.34 -14.95
CA ILE A 80 0.15 -0.98 -15.30
C ILE A 80 0.94 -0.36 -14.13
N TYR A 81 2.17 0.06 -14.39
CA TYR A 81 3.06 0.64 -13.38
C TYR A 81 2.44 1.87 -12.67
N HIS A 82 1.93 2.84 -13.43
CA HIS A 82 1.35 4.05 -12.85
C HIS A 82 0.12 3.76 -11.98
N SER A 83 -0.68 2.75 -12.30
CA SER A 83 -1.80 2.33 -11.46
C SER A 83 -1.31 1.81 -10.10
N ARG A 84 -0.22 1.04 -10.08
CA ARG A 84 0.38 0.56 -8.82
C ARG A 84 0.89 1.71 -7.95
N GLU A 85 1.57 2.66 -8.58
CA GLU A 85 2.10 3.86 -7.92
C GLU A 85 0.98 4.71 -7.32
N MET A 86 -0.08 4.93 -8.10
CA MET A 86 -1.24 5.70 -7.66
C MET A 86 -2.02 4.99 -6.56
N ALA A 87 -2.22 3.67 -6.66
CA ALA A 87 -2.86 2.89 -5.60
C ALA A 87 -2.08 2.97 -4.29
N ALA A 88 -0.74 3.01 -4.35
CA ALA A 88 0.09 3.14 -3.17
C ALA A 88 -0.03 4.50 -2.49
N ARG A 89 -0.07 5.60 -3.25
CA ARG A 89 -0.32 6.94 -2.69
C ARG A 89 -1.76 7.10 -2.19
N ALA A 90 -2.72 6.60 -2.96
CA ALA A 90 -4.14 6.64 -2.61
C ALA A 90 -4.47 5.86 -1.34
N LEU A 91 -3.66 4.88 -0.95
CA LEU A 91 -3.87 4.13 0.30
C LEU A 91 -3.60 4.97 1.55
N VAL A 92 -2.65 5.90 1.50
CA VAL A 92 -2.18 6.67 2.66
C VAL A 92 -3.31 7.39 3.41
N PRO A 93 -4.20 8.18 2.77
CA PRO A 93 -5.25 8.89 3.50
C PRO A 93 -6.35 7.97 4.08
N PHE A 94 -6.38 6.69 3.73
CA PHE A 94 -7.38 5.72 4.17
C PHE A 94 -6.96 4.91 5.39
N ILE A 95 -5.69 5.02 5.79
CA ILE A 95 -5.13 4.30 6.94
C ILE A 95 -4.81 5.35 8.00
N THR A 96 -5.41 5.21 9.18
CA THR A 96 -5.04 6.07 10.29
C THR A 96 -3.61 5.76 10.73
N ILE A 97 -2.92 6.77 11.25
CA ILE A 97 -1.50 6.70 11.59
C ILE A 97 -1.18 5.56 12.58
N ASP A 98 -2.07 5.26 13.52
CA ASP A 98 -2.04 4.14 14.46
C ASP A 98 -2.24 2.76 13.79
N GLN A 99 -2.90 2.72 12.64
CA GLN A 99 -3.13 1.49 11.88
C GLN A 99 -2.01 1.21 10.88
N ILE A 100 -1.10 2.17 10.63
CA ILE A 100 -0.02 2.00 9.65
C ILE A 100 0.86 0.79 9.96
N PRO A 101 1.41 0.60 11.18
CA PRO A 101 2.30 -0.55 11.45
C PRO A 101 1.61 -1.90 11.22
N ASN A 102 0.36 -2.03 11.65
CA ASN A 102 -0.46 -3.21 11.42
C ASN A 102 -0.75 -3.46 9.94
N THR A 103 -1.04 -2.40 9.19
CA THR A 103 -1.29 -2.49 7.73
C THR A 103 0.00 -2.86 6.98
N VAL A 104 1.12 -2.25 7.32
CA VAL A 104 2.45 -2.59 6.75
C VAL A 104 2.80 -4.04 7.02
N ARG A 105 2.57 -4.52 8.25
CA ARG A 105 2.79 -5.94 8.61
C ARG A 105 1.90 -6.87 7.78
N ALA A 106 0.63 -6.55 7.59
CA ALA A 106 -0.28 -7.34 6.76
C ALA A 106 0.19 -7.39 5.29
N LEU A 107 0.61 -6.25 4.72
CA LEU A 107 1.17 -6.16 3.37
C LEU A 107 2.46 -6.96 3.22
N LEU A 108 3.38 -6.85 4.18
CA LEU A 108 4.61 -7.66 4.16
C LEU A 108 4.31 -9.15 4.25
N ASN A 109 3.30 -9.55 5.04
CA ASN A 109 2.89 -10.95 5.15
C ASN A 109 2.20 -11.48 3.89
N SER A 110 1.57 -10.62 3.08
CA SER A 110 0.98 -11.03 1.79
C SER A 110 2.02 -11.27 0.69
N LEU A 111 3.25 -10.77 0.85
CA LEU A 111 4.35 -11.05 -0.07
C LEU A 111 4.74 -12.54 -0.02
N PRO A 112 5.21 -13.11 -1.15
CA PRO A 112 5.62 -14.50 -1.22
C PRO A 112 6.77 -14.82 -0.24
N ASN A 113 6.95 -16.12 0.05
CA ASN A 113 8.11 -16.63 0.76
C ASN A 113 9.14 -17.18 -0.23
N SER A 114 10.39 -17.32 0.22
CA SER A 114 11.51 -17.80 -0.61
C SER A 114 11.33 -19.21 -1.17
N THR A 115 10.40 -19.99 -0.59
CA THR A 115 10.05 -21.35 -1.01
C THR A 115 8.98 -21.40 -2.10
N ASN A 116 8.35 -20.26 -2.44
CA ASN A 116 7.30 -20.22 -3.46
C ASN A 116 7.88 -20.47 -4.85
N ARG A 117 7.10 -21.16 -5.71
CA ARG A 117 7.52 -21.58 -7.05
C ARG A 117 7.16 -20.60 -8.17
N CYS A 118 6.20 -19.71 -7.92
CA CYS A 118 5.74 -18.71 -8.88
C CYS A 118 5.62 -17.35 -8.19
N PHE A 119 6.03 -16.30 -8.89
CA PHE A 119 6.07 -14.94 -8.38
C PHE A 119 5.31 -13.99 -9.29
N ARG A 120 4.26 -13.36 -8.76
CA ARG A 120 3.56 -12.27 -9.43
C ARG A 120 4.33 -10.97 -9.22
N GLN A 121 5.23 -10.63 -10.14
CA GLN A 121 6.14 -9.49 -10.00
C GLN A 121 5.42 -8.15 -9.78
N ASN A 122 4.31 -7.93 -10.50
CA ASN A 122 3.50 -6.71 -10.36
C ASN A 122 2.88 -6.59 -8.97
N HIS A 123 2.38 -7.69 -8.41
CA HIS A 123 1.87 -7.75 -7.05
C HIS A 123 2.99 -7.39 -6.04
N ILE A 124 4.16 -8.04 -6.14
CA ILE A 124 5.30 -7.74 -5.26
C ILE A 124 5.67 -6.26 -5.32
N HIS A 125 5.79 -5.73 -6.53
CA HIS A 125 6.14 -4.32 -6.74
C HIS A 125 5.10 -3.37 -6.15
N GLY A 126 3.81 -3.60 -6.38
CA GLY A 126 2.74 -2.76 -5.86
C GLY A 126 2.61 -2.81 -4.34
N THR A 127 2.73 -3.99 -3.74
CA THR A 127 2.75 -4.15 -2.29
C THR A 127 3.93 -3.41 -1.66
N LEU A 128 5.13 -3.50 -2.26
CA LEU A 128 6.29 -2.76 -1.77
C LEU A 128 6.13 -1.24 -1.91
N LEU A 129 5.49 -0.76 -2.97
CA LEU A 129 5.14 0.67 -3.10
C LEU A 129 4.16 1.13 -2.00
N GLN A 130 3.14 0.32 -1.69
CA GLN A 130 2.19 0.60 -0.62
C GLN A 130 2.90 0.67 0.74
N VAL A 131 3.79 -0.29 1.03
CA VAL A 131 4.63 -0.27 2.24
C VAL A 131 5.49 1.00 2.29
N PHE A 132 6.14 1.35 1.18
CA PHE A 132 6.98 2.56 1.10
C PHE A 132 6.20 3.84 1.45
N HIS A 133 5.05 4.08 0.80
CA HIS A 133 4.29 5.31 1.03
C HIS A 133 3.67 5.37 2.43
N LEU A 134 3.23 4.23 2.99
CA LEU A 134 2.74 4.17 4.36
C LEU A 134 3.87 4.47 5.37
N LEU A 135 5.05 3.86 5.22
CA LEU A 135 6.19 4.15 6.09
C LEU A 135 6.67 5.61 5.94
N GLN A 136 6.66 6.17 4.73
CA GLN A 136 6.98 7.58 4.50
C GLN A 136 6.00 8.51 5.23
N ALA A 137 4.70 8.21 5.17
CA ALA A 137 3.68 8.96 5.91
C ALA A 137 3.90 8.83 7.42
N TYR A 138 4.26 7.63 7.89
CA TYR A 138 4.55 7.34 9.30
C TYR A 138 5.72 8.18 9.84
N VAL A 139 6.82 8.33 9.10
CA VAL A 139 7.99 9.12 9.52
C VAL A 139 7.69 10.61 9.58
N THR A 140 6.86 11.08 8.64
CA THR A 140 6.58 12.51 8.48
C THR A 140 5.67 13.04 9.60
N ASP A 141 4.84 12.19 10.21
CA ASP A 141 3.99 12.56 11.34
C ASP A 141 4.75 12.38 12.67
N SER A 142 5.26 13.49 13.22
CA SER A 142 6.14 13.53 14.40
C SER A 142 5.47 13.22 15.74
N ARG A 143 4.15 12.95 15.75
CA ARG A 143 3.33 12.86 16.98
C ARG A 143 3.37 11.51 17.71
N HIS A 144 3.98 10.48 17.12
CA HIS A 144 3.93 9.10 17.65
C HIS A 144 5.16 8.63 18.44
N ARG A 145 6.16 9.50 18.63
CA ARG A 145 7.51 9.13 19.08
C ARG A 145 7.69 8.71 20.55
N THR A 146 6.63 8.53 21.35
CA THR A 146 6.80 8.38 22.83
C THR A 146 6.05 7.24 23.51
N ASN A 147 5.51 6.25 22.79
CA ASN A 147 4.78 5.13 23.42
C ASN A 147 5.56 3.80 23.39
N ALA A 148 5.42 2.94 24.41
CA ALA A 148 6.05 1.61 24.44
C ALA A 148 5.46 0.67 23.36
N ASP A 149 4.17 0.80 23.08
CA ASP A 149 3.48 0.04 22.01
C ASP A 149 4.11 0.30 20.63
N PHE A 150 4.61 1.52 20.41
CA PHE A 150 5.27 1.93 19.17
C PHE A 150 6.56 1.13 18.91
N GLN A 151 7.36 0.84 19.95
CA GLN A 151 8.59 0.07 19.80
C GLN A 151 8.32 -1.39 19.43
N GLN A 152 7.25 -1.98 19.98
CA GLN A 152 6.85 -3.34 19.66
C GLN A 152 6.32 -3.44 18.22
N GLU A 153 5.49 -2.49 17.79
CA GLU A 153 4.96 -2.45 16.42
C GLU A 153 6.07 -2.31 15.37
N LEU A 154 7.08 -1.47 15.65
CA LEU A 154 8.25 -1.34 14.78
C LEU A 154 9.12 -2.59 14.76
N SER A 155 9.30 -3.25 15.90
CA SER A 155 10.02 -4.51 15.99
C SER A 155 9.41 -5.57 15.05
N ASP A 156 8.09 -5.69 15.05
CA ASP A 156 7.36 -6.61 14.18
C ASP A 156 7.54 -6.26 12.69
N VAL A 157 7.47 -4.96 12.33
CA VAL A 157 7.74 -4.49 10.96
C VAL A 157 9.17 -4.80 10.53
N ILE A 158 10.15 -4.63 11.42
CA ILE A 158 11.56 -4.98 11.16
C ILE A 158 11.71 -6.48 10.91
N VAL A 159 11.09 -7.32 11.74
CA VAL A 159 11.12 -8.79 11.58
C VAL A 159 10.52 -9.20 10.25
N CYS A 160 9.32 -8.69 9.90
CA CYS A 160 8.68 -8.95 8.61
C CYS A 160 9.55 -8.47 7.44
N THR A 161 10.16 -7.28 7.53
CA THR A 161 11.02 -6.75 6.47
C THR A 161 12.26 -7.62 6.27
N LYS A 162 12.92 -8.05 7.36
CA LYS A 162 14.07 -8.97 7.32
C LYS A 162 13.70 -10.29 6.64
N ALA A 163 12.53 -10.84 6.93
CA ALA A 163 12.04 -12.07 6.32
C ALA A 163 11.84 -11.96 4.80
N LYS A 164 11.75 -10.74 4.24
CA LYS A 164 11.56 -10.49 2.80
C LYS A 164 12.81 -9.99 2.08
N LEU A 165 13.96 -9.86 2.76
CA LEU A 165 15.24 -9.46 2.14
C LEU A 165 15.71 -10.39 1.02
N TRP A 166 15.22 -11.63 0.98
CA TRP A 166 15.52 -12.56 -0.11
C TRP A 166 15.04 -12.04 -1.48
N LEU A 167 14.03 -11.15 -1.53
CA LEU A 167 13.59 -10.45 -2.75
C LEU A 167 14.68 -9.54 -3.36
N ALA A 168 15.67 -9.12 -2.58
CA ALA A 168 16.81 -8.36 -3.08
C ALA A 168 18.00 -9.25 -3.51
N THR A 169 17.87 -10.58 -3.44
CA THR A 169 18.98 -11.49 -3.74
C THR A 169 19.09 -11.84 -5.22
N ARG A 170 20.32 -12.15 -5.66
CA ARG A 170 20.59 -12.65 -7.02
C ARG A 170 19.81 -13.91 -7.38
N LYS A 171 19.46 -14.76 -6.39
CA LYS A 171 18.64 -15.96 -6.61
C LYS A 171 17.23 -15.60 -7.08
N PHE A 172 16.62 -14.57 -6.48
CA PHE A 172 15.33 -14.05 -6.96
C PHE A 172 15.48 -13.43 -8.34
N LYS A 173 16.55 -12.65 -8.61
CA LYS A 173 16.81 -12.11 -9.96
C LYS A 173 16.78 -13.19 -11.04
N ALA A 174 17.46 -14.30 -10.78
CA ALA A 174 17.57 -15.41 -11.72
C ALA A 174 16.22 -16.07 -12.00
N SER A 175 15.27 -16.05 -11.05
CA SER A 175 13.92 -16.58 -11.25
C SER A 175 12.97 -15.63 -11.98
N LEU A 176 13.34 -14.35 -12.22
CA LEU A 176 12.51 -13.37 -12.92
C LEU A 176 12.79 -13.24 -14.43
N GLY A 177 13.89 -13.81 -14.95
CA GLY A 177 14.32 -13.61 -16.34
C GLY A 177 14.84 -12.18 -16.62
N TYR A 178 15.01 -11.81 -17.90
CA TYR A 178 15.46 -10.48 -18.34
C TYR A 178 14.32 -9.44 -18.25
N MET A 179 13.82 -9.14 -17.05
CA MET A 179 12.77 -8.14 -16.88
C MET A 179 13.28 -6.92 -16.08
N THR A 180 12.86 -5.73 -16.51
CA THR A 180 13.13 -4.41 -15.94
C THR A 180 12.58 -4.12 -14.52
N PRO A 181 11.51 -4.74 -13.98
CA PRO A 181 10.94 -4.36 -12.68
C PRO A 181 11.78 -4.82 -11.49
N TYR A 182 12.75 -5.71 -11.67
CA TYR A 182 13.62 -6.19 -10.58
C TYR A 182 14.51 -5.07 -9.99
N GLN A 183 15.01 -4.17 -10.84
CA GLN A 183 15.80 -3.03 -10.36
C GLN A 183 14.96 -2.09 -9.49
N SER A 184 13.72 -1.81 -9.91
CA SER A 184 12.77 -1.02 -9.12
C SER A 184 12.46 -1.69 -7.77
N ILE A 185 12.26 -3.01 -7.74
CA ILE A 185 12.04 -3.76 -6.49
C ILE A 185 13.22 -3.60 -5.51
N ILE A 186 14.47 -3.76 -5.98
CA ILE A 186 15.65 -3.56 -5.12
C ILE A 186 15.69 -2.15 -4.56
N ILE A 187 15.51 -1.15 -5.42
CA ILE A 187 15.56 0.26 -5.01
C ILE A 187 14.51 0.53 -3.93
N ILE A 188 13.28 0.05 -4.11
CA ILE A 188 12.20 0.22 -3.13
C ILE A 188 12.57 -0.46 -1.81
N ILE A 189 13.11 -1.69 -1.82
CA ILE A 189 13.54 -2.39 -0.60
C ILE A 189 14.64 -1.61 0.13
N ILE A 190 15.64 -1.08 -0.59
CA ILE A 190 16.70 -0.27 0.01
C ILE A 190 16.12 0.98 0.67
N ILE A 191 15.21 1.67 -0.01
CA ILE A 191 14.56 2.87 0.53
C ILE A 191 13.71 2.53 1.77
N ILE A 192 12.97 1.42 1.76
CA ILE A 192 12.22 0.94 2.94
C ILE A 192 13.17 0.70 4.12
N ILE A 193 14.32 0.07 3.89
CA ILE A 193 15.33 -0.17 4.95
C ILE A 193 15.85 1.16 5.49
N ILE A 194 16.17 2.12 4.62
CA ILE A 194 16.64 3.45 5.03
C ILE A 194 15.57 4.15 5.87
N ILE A 195 14.30 4.11 5.45
CA ILE A 195 13.19 4.69 6.20
C ILE A 195 13.06 4.03 7.57
N ILE A 196 13.12 2.71 7.66
CA ILE A 196 13.06 1.98 8.94
C ILE A 196 14.23 2.40 9.85
N ILE A 197 15.44 2.54 9.32
CA ILE A 197 16.60 3.00 10.09
C ILE A 197 16.36 4.43 10.61
N ILE A 198 15.83 5.33 9.77
CA ILE A 198 15.49 6.70 10.19
C ILE A 198 14.45 6.68 11.31
N ILE A 199 13.42 5.84 11.20
CA ILE A 199 12.41 5.69 12.27
C ILE A 199 13.12 5.30 13.58
N ILE A 200 13.94 4.24 13.56
CA ILE A 200 14.65 3.75 14.76
C ILE A 200 15.55 4.82 15.39
N ILE A 201 16.30 5.59 14.57
CA ILE A 201 17.21 6.62 15.09
C ILE A 201 16.46 7.80 15.70
N THR A 202 15.25 8.08 15.22
CA THR A 202 14.50 9.28 15.59
C THR A 202 13.50 9.08 16.73
N THR A 203 13.41 7.86 17.28
CA THR A 203 12.49 7.43 18.33
C THR A 203 13.23 6.89 19.53
#